data_AF-A0A314XGE7-F1
#
_entry.id   AF-A0A314XGE7-F1
#
_cell.length_a   1.000
_cell.length_b   1.000
_cell.length_c   1.000
_cell.angle_alpha   90.00
_cell.angle_beta   90.00
_cell.angle_gamma   90.00
#
_symmetry.space_group_name_H-M   'P 1'
#
loop_
_entity.id
_entity.type
_entity.pdbx_description
1 polymer ?
#
loop_
_entity_poly.entity_id
_entity_poly.type
_entity_poly.pdbx_seq_one_letter_code
_entity_poly.pdbx_strand_id
1 'polypeptide(L)'
;MAFGKEDLDLVLVPSGLLIMFLYHIILLYRYLHLPHTTVIGFENNDKRAWVERIMQVDKRDIGTVLSVISSNTSAATFLCSVSLTLSSLIGPWLGSSSSHEVFTSELIYGNVNPSILKIKYISLLTCLLLAFACFVQSARHFVHANYLISTPDSNIPASYVELAVIRGGDFWSLGLRALYFALTLLLWFFGPIPMFMSSLFLVIFLHYMDTNTRPLHDHQLQGRQLVKKVGQRITEVAVKIHQHTETVETTV
;
A
#
# COMPACT_ATOMS: atom_id res chain seq x y z
N MET A 1 18.71 11.85 -40.62
CA MET A 1 18.07 10.55 -40.34
C MET A 1 16.74 10.85 -39.67
N ALA A 2 15.64 10.73 -40.40
CA ALA A 2 14.31 10.91 -39.82
C ALA A 2 13.97 9.64 -39.05
N PHE A 3 13.94 9.70 -37.71
CA PHE A 3 13.42 8.61 -36.88
C PHE A 3 12.00 8.29 -37.34
N GLY A 4 11.73 7.04 -37.73
CA GLY A 4 10.41 6.61 -38.10
C GLY A 4 9.48 6.71 -36.89
N LYS A 5 8.19 7.00 -37.10
CA LYS A 5 7.18 6.98 -36.02
C LYS A 5 7.18 5.65 -35.24
N GLU A 6 7.59 4.56 -35.89
CA GLU A 6 7.72 3.22 -35.32
C GLU A 6 8.94 3.06 -34.39
N ASP A 7 10.05 3.76 -34.65
CA ASP A 7 11.25 3.74 -33.78
C ASP A 7 10.98 4.46 -32.45
N LEU A 8 10.07 5.43 -32.47
CA LEU A 8 9.71 6.21 -31.29
C LEU A 8 8.93 5.35 -30.27
N ASP A 9 8.04 4.48 -30.75
CA ASP A 9 7.35 3.47 -29.91
C ASP A 9 8.34 2.53 -29.21
N LEU A 10 9.39 2.12 -29.93
CA LEU A 10 10.39 1.17 -29.45
C LEU A 10 11.29 1.73 -28.34
N VAL A 11 11.40 3.05 -28.24
CA VAL A 11 12.22 3.73 -27.22
C VAL A 11 11.37 4.30 -26.08
N LEU A 12 10.26 4.98 -26.39
CA LEU A 12 9.45 5.67 -25.37
C LEU A 12 8.71 4.70 -24.46
N VAL A 13 8.18 3.60 -25.00
CA VAL A 13 7.42 2.65 -24.18
C VAL A 13 8.33 1.92 -23.19
N PRO A 14 9.45 1.30 -23.61
CA PRO A 14 10.34 0.64 -22.66
C PRO A 14 10.98 1.61 -21.67
N SER A 15 11.32 2.84 -22.08
CA SER A 15 11.86 3.84 -21.16
C SER A 15 10.84 4.27 -20.10
N GLY A 16 9.57 4.51 -20.49
CA GLY A 16 8.50 4.81 -19.53
C GLY A 16 8.25 3.67 -18.53
N LEU A 17 8.23 2.42 -19.01
CA LEU A 17 8.13 1.23 -18.15
C LEU A 17 9.35 1.08 -17.23
N LEU A 18 10.55 1.35 -17.72
CA LEU A 18 11.79 1.26 -16.95
C LEU A 18 11.83 2.33 -15.85
N ILE A 19 11.41 3.56 -16.13
CA ILE A 19 11.27 4.63 -15.12
C ILE A 19 10.30 4.21 -14.01
N MET A 20 9.16 3.64 -14.38
CA MET A 20 8.21 3.08 -13.40
C MET A 20 8.82 1.98 -12.55
N PHE A 21 9.49 1.03 -13.18
CA PHE A 21 10.06 -0.12 -12.50
C PHE A 21 11.18 0.30 -11.52
N LEU A 22 12.08 1.19 -11.96
CA LEU A 22 13.13 1.75 -11.13
C LEU A 22 12.55 2.49 -9.92
N TYR A 23 11.50 3.30 -10.11
CA TYR A 23 10.84 3.97 -9.01
C TYR A 23 10.33 2.99 -7.95
N HIS A 24 9.66 1.91 -8.37
CA HIS A 24 9.14 0.90 -7.44
C HIS A 24 10.26 0.12 -6.73
N ILE A 25 11.39 -0.13 -7.38
CA ILE A 25 12.58 -0.70 -6.72
C ILE A 25 13.12 0.26 -5.65
N ILE A 26 13.27 1.54 -5.97
CA ILE A 26 13.74 2.56 -5.02
C ILE A 26 12.78 2.68 -3.84
N LEU A 27 11.47 2.67 -4.11
CA LEU A 27 10.44 2.69 -3.08
C LEU A 27 10.52 1.44 -2.19
N LEU A 28 10.67 0.25 -2.76
CA LEU A 28 10.82 -1.00 -2.01
C LEU A 28 12.07 -0.96 -1.12
N TYR A 29 13.19 -0.49 -1.66
CA TYR A 29 14.42 -0.30 -0.90
C TYR A 29 14.20 0.68 0.27
N ARG A 30 13.57 1.84 0.03
CA ARG A 30 13.23 2.81 1.08
C ARG A 30 12.29 2.23 2.13
N TYR A 31 11.29 1.46 1.70
CA TYR A 31 10.33 0.81 2.59
C TYR A 31 11.02 -0.20 3.53
N LEU A 32 11.95 -1.00 3.01
CA LEU A 32 12.66 -2.02 3.79
C LEU A 32 13.76 -1.44 4.71
N HIS A 33 14.50 -0.44 4.25
CA HIS A 33 15.67 0.08 4.97
C HIS A 33 15.42 1.40 5.72
N LEU A 34 14.49 2.24 5.27
CA LEU A 34 14.18 3.55 5.86
C LEU A 34 12.67 3.79 5.94
N PRO A 35 11.89 2.93 6.64
CA PRO A 35 10.43 2.99 6.67
C PRO A 35 9.90 4.36 7.14
N HIS A 36 10.61 5.04 8.05
CA HIS A 36 10.26 6.36 8.57
C HIS A 36 10.28 7.50 7.54
N THR A 37 10.88 7.28 6.37
CA THR A 37 10.93 8.27 5.28
C THR A 37 9.81 8.09 4.26
N THR A 38 8.98 7.06 4.43
CA THR A 38 7.92 6.69 3.49
C THR A 38 6.56 6.87 4.15
N VAL A 39 5.56 7.32 3.38
CA VAL A 39 4.18 7.41 3.87
C VAL A 39 3.65 6.03 4.29
N ILE A 40 3.97 4.95 3.55
CA ILE A 40 3.56 3.58 3.94
C ILE A 40 4.10 3.22 5.34
N GLY A 41 5.38 3.47 5.61
CA GLY A 41 5.97 3.18 6.92
C GLY A 41 5.39 4.04 8.03
N PHE A 42 5.09 5.31 7.75
CA PHE A 42 4.41 6.20 8.69
C PHE A 42 2.98 5.73 8.99
N GLU A 43 2.19 5.41 7.97
CA GLU A 43 0.85 4.85 8.15
C GLU A 43 0.87 3.52 8.92
N ASN A 44 1.87 2.67 8.67
CA ASN A 44 2.00 1.39 9.38
C ASN A 44 2.34 1.63 10.87
N ASN A 45 3.10 2.67 11.19
CA ASN A 45 3.31 3.11 12.57
C ASN A 45 2.00 3.60 13.22
N ASP A 46 1.21 4.41 12.52
CA ASP A 46 -0.08 4.91 13.01
C ASP A 46 -1.09 3.77 13.21
N LYS A 47 -1.16 2.83 12.26
CA LYS A 47 -1.98 1.60 12.37
C LYS A 47 -1.54 0.77 13.58
N ARG A 48 -0.24 0.61 13.83
CA ARG A 48 0.27 -0.09 15.03
C ARG A 48 -0.18 0.61 16.31
N ALA A 49 0.01 1.92 16.40
CA ALA A 49 -0.35 2.69 17.58
C ALA A 49 -1.87 2.79 17.78
N TRP A 50 -2.66 2.70 16.70
CA TRP A 50 -4.11 2.56 16.74
C TRP A 50 -4.51 1.18 17.27
N VAL A 51 -3.92 0.09 16.75
CA VAL A 51 -4.18 -1.29 17.22
C VAL A 51 -3.87 -1.44 18.71
N GLU A 52 -2.73 -0.94 19.17
CA GLU A 52 -2.36 -1.00 20.60
C GLU A 52 -3.38 -0.30 21.50
N ARG A 53 -4.01 0.78 21.05
CA ARG A 53 -5.04 1.49 21.81
C ARG A 53 -6.37 0.77 21.79
N ILE A 54 -6.85 0.31 20.63
CA ILE A 54 -8.16 -0.37 20.55
C ILE A 54 -8.19 -1.68 21.33
N MET A 55 -7.05 -2.35 21.50
CA MET A 55 -6.94 -3.56 22.31
C MET A 55 -7.02 -3.29 23.82
N GLN A 56 -6.95 -2.03 24.25
CA GLN A 56 -7.10 -1.60 25.64
C GLN A 56 -8.48 -0.96 25.90
N VAL A 57 -9.29 -0.77 24.85
CA VAL A 57 -10.60 -0.10 24.94
C VAL A 57 -11.64 -1.06 25.53
N ASP A 58 -12.55 -0.53 26.36
CA ASP A 58 -13.66 -1.29 26.93
C ASP A 58 -14.56 -1.87 25.83
N LYS A 59 -15.17 -3.03 26.10
CA LYS A 59 -16.05 -3.74 25.15
C LYS A 59 -17.20 -2.88 24.58
N ARG A 60 -17.62 -1.83 25.30
CA ARG A 60 -18.66 -0.88 24.88
C ARG A 60 -18.32 -0.02 23.66
N ASP A 61 -17.03 0.24 23.43
CA ASP A 61 -16.58 1.15 22.36
C ASP A 61 -16.01 0.40 21.13
N ILE A 62 -16.00 -0.95 21.18
CA ILE A 62 -15.56 -1.83 20.08
C ILE A 62 -16.38 -1.59 18.81
N GLY A 63 -17.65 -1.18 18.92
CA GLY A 63 -18.51 -0.91 17.76
C GLY A 63 -17.92 0.14 16.80
N THR A 64 -17.29 1.19 17.33
CA THR A 64 -16.64 2.23 16.51
C THR A 64 -15.42 1.69 15.78
N VAL A 65 -14.65 0.82 16.43
CA VAL A 65 -13.47 0.15 15.86
C VAL A 65 -13.87 -0.75 14.69
N LEU A 66 -14.90 -1.57 14.89
CA LEU A 66 -15.43 -2.46 13.85
C LEU A 66 -16.01 -1.67 12.67
N SER A 67 -16.64 -0.51 12.93
CA SER A 67 -17.10 0.40 11.88
C SER A 67 -15.95 0.89 10.98
N VAL A 68 -14.81 1.28 11.57
CA VAL A 68 -13.63 1.74 10.81
C VAL A 68 -13.03 0.62 9.94
N ILE A 69 -12.93 -0.61 10.46
CA ILE A 69 -12.40 -1.72 9.66
C ILE A 69 -13.41 -2.15 8.58
N SER A 70 -14.71 -2.14 8.92
CA SER A 70 -15.77 -2.44 7.98
C SER A 70 -15.81 -1.44 6.83
N SER A 71 -15.66 -0.13 7.09
CA SER A 71 -15.61 0.89 6.05
C SER A 71 -14.41 0.72 5.12
N ASN A 72 -13.23 0.39 5.66
CA ASN A 72 -12.05 0.04 4.86
C ASN A 72 -12.28 -1.24 4.03
N THR A 73 -12.97 -2.23 4.60
CA THR A 73 -13.37 -3.45 3.87
C THR A 73 -14.30 -3.11 2.71
N SER A 74 -15.32 -2.27 2.94
CA SER A 74 -16.25 -1.81 1.89
C SER A 74 -15.53 -1.03 0.79
N ALA A 75 -14.57 -0.18 1.15
CA ALA A 75 -13.75 0.53 0.17
C ALA A 75 -12.93 -0.46 -0.68
N ALA A 76 -12.39 -1.52 -0.08
CA ALA A 76 -11.59 -2.52 -0.78
C ALA A 76 -12.45 -3.35 -1.73
N THR A 77 -13.63 -3.78 -1.30
CA THR A 77 -14.57 -4.51 -2.15
C THR A 77 -15.13 -3.65 -3.28
N PHE A 78 -15.30 -2.35 -3.06
CA PHE A 78 -15.67 -1.40 -4.12
C PHE A 78 -14.58 -1.32 -5.20
N LEU A 79 -13.33 -1.06 -4.83
CA LEU A 79 -12.21 -1.00 -5.79
C LEU A 79 -11.93 -2.35 -6.48
N CYS A 80 -12.11 -3.45 -5.75
CA CYS A 80 -12.12 -4.79 -6.32
C CYS A 80 -13.16 -4.93 -7.43
N SER A 81 -14.40 -4.50 -7.19
CA SER A 81 -15.48 -4.55 -8.16
C SER A 81 -15.19 -3.66 -9.37
N VAL A 82 -14.67 -2.45 -9.17
CA VAL A 82 -14.24 -1.56 -10.25
C VAL A 82 -13.14 -2.21 -11.11
N SER A 83 -12.15 -2.84 -10.49
CA SER A 83 -11.07 -3.51 -11.20
C SER A 83 -11.60 -4.69 -12.04
N LEU A 84 -12.56 -5.44 -11.50
CA LEU A 84 -13.19 -6.57 -12.19
C LEU A 84 -14.10 -6.10 -13.33
N THR A 85 -14.89 -5.04 -13.15
CA THR A 85 -15.77 -4.51 -14.20
C THR A 85 -14.97 -3.94 -15.35
N LEU A 86 -13.88 -3.22 -15.08
CA LEU A 86 -12.96 -2.75 -16.13
C LEU A 86 -12.32 -3.93 -16.88
N SER A 87 -11.89 -4.96 -16.16
CA SER A 87 -11.36 -6.19 -16.78
C SER A 87 -12.39 -6.87 -17.69
N SER A 88 -13.64 -6.97 -17.24
CA SER A 88 -14.74 -7.55 -18.02
C SER A 88 -15.16 -6.70 -19.22
N LEU A 89 -14.98 -5.37 -19.16
CA LEU A 89 -15.29 -4.47 -20.26
C LEU A 89 -14.24 -4.58 -21.38
N ILE A 90 -12.97 -4.68 -20.99
CA ILE A 90 -11.83 -4.69 -21.91
C ILE A 90 -11.56 -6.10 -22.46
N GLY A 91 -11.81 -7.15 -21.67
CA GLY A 91 -11.52 -8.55 -22.04
C GLY A 91 -12.15 -9.01 -23.38
N PRO A 92 -13.45 -8.77 -23.65
CA PRO A 92 -14.10 -9.14 -24.90
C PRO A 92 -13.49 -8.46 -26.14
N TRP A 93 -12.90 -7.27 -25.98
CA TRP A 93 -12.29 -6.52 -27.09
C TRP A 93 -11.01 -7.18 -27.58
N LEU A 94 -10.36 -8.03 -26.77
CA LEU A 94 -9.21 -8.84 -27.18
C LEU A 94 -9.59 -9.95 -28.19
N GLY A 95 -10.83 -10.45 -28.12
CA GLY A 95 -11.29 -11.61 -28.91
C GLY A 95 -12.16 -11.26 -30.12
N SER A 96 -12.68 -10.03 -30.22
CA SER A 96 -13.57 -9.62 -31.32
C SER A 96 -12.79 -9.03 -32.49
N SER A 97 -13.02 -9.52 -33.71
CA SER A 97 -12.43 -8.96 -34.93
C SER A 97 -12.83 -7.50 -35.20
N SER A 98 -13.96 -7.04 -34.64
CA SER A 98 -14.45 -5.65 -34.78
C SER A 98 -13.69 -4.63 -33.92
N SER A 99 -12.91 -5.06 -32.91
CA SER A 99 -12.12 -4.15 -32.09
C SER A 99 -10.93 -3.55 -32.84
N HIS A 100 -10.52 -4.19 -33.93
CA HIS A 100 -9.57 -3.62 -34.88
C HIS A 100 -10.11 -2.30 -35.45
N GLU A 101 -11.38 -2.24 -35.87
CA GLU A 101 -11.93 -1.07 -36.58
C GLU A 101 -12.12 0.19 -35.70
N VAL A 102 -12.51 0.02 -34.44
CA VAL A 102 -12.81 1.14 -33.51
C VAL A 102 -11.55 1.95 -33.16
N PHE A 103 -10.41 1.28 -33.07
CA PHE A 103 -9.14 1.90 -32.69
C PHE A 103 -8.19 2.12 -33.89
N THR A 104 -8.40 1.47 -35.04
CA THR A 104 -7.61 1.77 -36.25
C THR A 104 -8.07 3.04 -36.98
N SER A 105 -9.21 3.62 -36.61
CA SER A 105 -9.76 4.81 -37.29
C SER A 105 -9.11 6.10 -36.76
N GLU A 106 -8.11 6.61 -37.50
CA GLU A 106 -7.50 7.96 -37.48
C GLU A 106 -6.98 8.58 -36.16
N LEU A 107 -7.34 8.06 -34.97
CA LEU A 107 -7.06 8.72 -33.69
C LEU A 107 -5.81 8.18 -32.97
N ILE A 108 -5.20 7.10 -33.48
CA ILE A 108 -4.04 6.46 -32.84
C ILE A 108 -2.73 6.89 -33.53
N TYR A 109 -1.88 7.57 -32.76
CA TYR A 109 -0.50 7.83 -33.12
C TYR A 109 0.39 6.67 -32.63
N GLY A 110 0.87 5.81 -33.51
CA GLY A 110 1.81 4.72 -33.19
C GLY A 110 1.68 3.49 -34.09
N ASN A 111 2.48 2.46 -33.84
CA ASN A 111 2.51 1.22 -34.62
C ASN A 111 1.20 0.43 -34.44
N VAL A 112 0.47 0.25 -35.54
CA VAL A 112 -0.85 -0.41 -35.61
C VAL A 112 -0.77 -1.92 -35.85
N ASN A 113 0.41 -2.53 -35.66
CA ASN A 113 0.53 -3.97 -35.84
C ASN A 113 -0.43 -4.74 -34.91
N PRO A 114 -1.26 -5.66 -35.43
CA PRO A 114 -2.23 -6.42 -34.65
C PRO A 114 -1.60 -7.16 -33.46
N SER A 115 -0.34 -7.59 -33.57
CA SER A 115 0.39 -8.22 -32.46
C SER A 115 0.67 -7.25 -31.30
N ILE A 116 1.00 -5.99 -31.59
CA ILE A 116 1.27 -4.97 -30.58
C ILE A 116 -0.02 -4.60 -29.85
N LEU A 117 -1.13 -4.45 -30.59
CA LEU A 117 -2.44 -4.19 -29.99
C LEU A 117 -2.84 -5.28 -28.98
N LYS A 118 -2.63 -6.56 -29.33
CA LYS A 118 -2.88 -7.69 -28.40
C LYS A 118 -2.02 -7.57 -27.12
N ILE A 119 -0.75 -7.18 -27.25
CA ILE A 119 0.14 -6.97 -26.09
C ILE A 119 -0.38 -5.83 -25.21
N LYS A 120 -0.83 -4.71 -25.80
CA LYS A 120 -1.45 -3.60 -25.05
C LYS A 120 -2.64 -4.09 -24.21
N TYR A 121 -3.57 -4.81 -24.82
CA TYR A 121 -4.75 -5.37 -24.14
C TYR A 121 -4.38 -6.36 -23.03
N ILE A 122 -3.50 -7.33 -23.31
CA ILE A 122 -3.08 -8.32 -22.32
C ILE A 122 -2.38 -7.65 -21.13
N SER A 123 -1.47 -6.71 -21.40
CA SER A 123 -0.75 -5.99 -20.33
C SER A 123 -1.69 -5.20 -19.42
N LEU A 124 -2.67 -4.50 -20.00
CA LEU A 124 -3.68 -3.75 -19.26
C LEU A 124 -4.58 -4.69 -18.45
N LEU A 125 -5.06 -5.78 -19.05
CA LEU A 125 -5.91 -6.78 -18.39
C LEU A 125 -5.18 -7.44 -17.22
N THR A 126 -3.92 -7.87 -17.41
CA THR A 126 -3.10 -8.45 -16.34
C THR A 126 -2.94 -7.48 -15.18
N CYS A 127 -2.73 -6.19 -15.47
CA CYS A 127 -2.59 -5.18 -14.42
C CYS A 127 -3.89 -4.97 -13.63
N LEU A 128 -5.04 -4.90 -14.30
CA LEU A 128 -6.36 -4.79 -13.65
C LEU A 128 -6.70 -6.04 -12.82
N LEU A 129 -6.36 -7.23 -13.30
CA LEU A 129 -6.54 -8.48 -12.55
C LEU A 129 -5.61 -8.56 -11.33
N LEU A 130 -4.38 -8.04 -11.43
CA LEU A 130 -3.48 -7.91 -10.30
C LEU A 130 -4.05 -6.95 -9.24
N ALA A 131 -4.57 -5.79 -9.66
CA ALA A 131 -5.24 -4.84 -8.76
C ALA A 131 -6.44 -5.50 -8.06
N PHE A 132 -7.30 -6.19 -8.82
CA PHE A 132 -8.41 -6.98 -8.30
C PHE A 132 -7.95 -7.97 -7.22
N ALA A 133 -6.95 -8.80 -7.51
CA ALA A 133 -6.43 -9.78 -6.56
C ALA A 133 -5.89 -9.12 -5.28
N CYS A 134 -5.20 -7.99 -5.40
CA CYS A 134 -4.69 -7.23 -4.26
C CYS A 134 -5.84 -6.70 -3.37
N PHE A 135 -6.90 -6.14 -3.97
CA PHE A 135 -8.05 -5.67 -3.20
C PHE A 135 -8.84 -6.80 -2.55
N VAL A 136 -8.93 -7.98 -3.18
CA VAL A 136 -9.50 -9.18 -2.55
C VAL A 136 -8.69 -9.59 -1.31
N GLN A 137 -7.36 -9.62 -1.40
CA GLN A 137 -6.51 -9.94 -0.24
C GLN A 137 -6.61 -8.88 0.86
N SER A 138 -6.68 -7.60 0.49
CA SER A 138 -6.89 -6.50 1.43
C SER A 138 -8.20 -6.66 2.20
N ALA A 139 -9.31 -6.90 1.51
CA ALA A 139 -10.62 -7.15 2.12
C ALA A 139 -10.60 -8.38 3.04
N ARG A 140 -9.95 -9.49 2.61
CA ARG A 140 -9.79 -10.69 3.44
C ARG A 140 -9.08 -10.38 4.76
N HIS A 141 -8.00 -9.61 4.71
CA HIS A 141 -7.23 -9.27 5.91
C HIS A 141 -8.01 -8.35 6.85
N PHE A 142 -8.77 -7.38 6.34
CA PHE A 142 -9.65 -6.54 7.16
C PHE A 142 -10.79 -7.33 7.79
N VAL A 143 -11.41 -8.26 7.05
CA VAL A 143 -12.41 -9.20 7.61
C VAL A 143 -11.79 -10.06 8.71
N HIS A 144 -10.56 -10.54 8.53
CA HIS A 144 -9.86 -11.29 9.57
C HIS A 144 -9.60 -10.43 10.82
N ALA A 145 -9.19 -9.17 10.65
CA ALA A 145 -9.04 -8.23 11.77
C ALA A 145 -10.36 -8.01 12.52
N ASN A 146 -11.49 -7.92 11.82
CA ASN A 146 -12.82 -7.82 12.45
C ASN A 146 -13.13 -9.02 13.35
N TYR A 147 -12.82 -10.24 12.92
CA TYR A 147 -12.99 -11.42 13.76
C TYR A 147 -12.08 -11.38 14.99
N LEU A 148 -10.80 -11.01 14.82
CA LEU A 148 -9.85 -10.94 15.93
C LEU A 148 -10.28 -9.90 16.99
N ILE A 149 -10.83 -8.75 16.56
CA ILE A 149 -11.27 -7.68 17.47
C ILE A 149 -12.61 -8.00 18.13
N SER A 150 -13.52 -8.68 17.43
CA SER A 150 -14.87 -8.94 17.94
C SER A 150 -15.00 -10.24 18.76
N THR A 151 -13.96 -11.08 18.82
CA THR A 151 -14.00 -12.35 19.55
C THR A 151 -14.09 -12.11 21.07
N PRO A 152 -15.20 -12.50 21.73
CA PRO A 152 -15.38 -12.27 23.16
C PRO A 152 -14.43 -13.14 23.99
N ASP A 153 -13.97 -12.59 25.13
CA ASP A 153 -13.20 -13.28 26.18
C ASP A 153 -11.94 -14.01 25.69
N SER A 154 -11.35 -13.51 24.60
CA SER A 154 -10.14 -14.05 24.02
C SER A 154 -8.93 -13.18 24.38
N ASN A 155 -7.89 -13.78 24.96
CA ASN A 155 -6.59 -13.12 25.19
C ASN A 155 -5.78 -13.10 23.89
N ILE A 156 -6.33 -12.52 22.82
CA ILE A 156 -5.63 -12.38 21.54
C ILE A 156 -4.58 -11.28 21.70
N PRO A 157 -3.29 -11.57 21.45
CA PRO A 157 -2.28 -10.54 21.55
C PRO A 157 -2.43 -9.53 20.41
N ALA A 158 -2.25 -8.25 20.73
CA ALA A 158 -2.42 -7.14 19.80
C ALA A 158 -1.60 -7.29 18.51
N SER A 159 -0.48 -8.04 18.55
CA SER A 159 0.37 -8.33 17.39
C SER A 159 -0.36 -9.05 16.25
N TYR A 160 -1.37 -9.90 16.53
CA TYR A 160 -2.12 -10.58 15.46
C TYR A 160 -3.07 -9.62 14.74
N VAL A 161 -3.75 -8.76 15.51
CA VAL A 161 -4.61 -7.71 14.95
C VAL A 161 -3.77 -6.74 14.14
N GLU A 162 -2.62 -6.35 14.69
CA GLU A 162 -1.67 -5.47 14.03
C GLU A 162 -1.21 -6.03 12.68
N LEU A 163 -0.79 -7.30 12.67
CA LEU A 163 -0.36 -7.99 11.45
C LEU A 163 -1.50 -8.05 10.41
N ALA A 164 -2.73 -8.31 10.84
CA ALA A 164 -3.88 -8.36 9.94
C ALA A 164 -4.18 -6.99 9.33
N VAL A 165 -4.19 -5.92 10.14
CA VAL A 165 -4.47 -4.54 9.68
C VAL A 165 -3.36 -4.03 8.77
N ILE A 166 -2.09 -4.26 9.12
CA ILE A 166 -0.94 -3.84 8.31
C ILE A 166 -0.94 -4.58 6.97
N ARG A 167 -1.09 -5.91 6.96
CA ARG A 167 -1.16 -6.67 5.70
C ARG A 167 -2.33 -6.23 4.81
N GLY A 168 -3.49 -5.95 5.42
CA GLY A 168 -4.64 -5.39 4.68
C GLY A 168 -4.32 -4.06 4.03
N GLY A 169 -3.64 -3.16 4.75
CA GLY A 169 -3.18 -1.87 4.25
C GLY A 169 -2.06 -1.94 3.19
N ASP A 170 -1.15 -2.91 3.31
CA ASP A 170 -0.08 -3.13 2.33
C ASP A 170 -0.67 -3.61 0.99
N PHE A 171 -1.60 -4.59 1.02
CA PHE A 171 -2.30 -5.04 -0.19
C PHE A 171 -3.19 -3.95 -0.80
N TRP A 172 -3.83 -3.12 0.03
CA TRP A 172 -4.56 -1.94 -0.43
C TRP A 172 -3.66 -1.00 -1.22
N SER A 173 -2.50 -0.67 -0.64
CA SER A 173 -1.50 0.21 -1.22
C SER A 173 -0.89 -0.35 -2.51
N LEU A 174 -0.71 -1.67 -2.58
CA LEU A 174 -0.26 -2.36 -3.79
C LEU A 174 -1.32 -2.34 -4.88
N GLY A 175 -2.60 -2.56 -4.52
CA GLY A 175 -3.73 -2.51 -5.45
C GLY A 175 -3.91 -1.12 -6.08
N LEU A 176 -3.78 -0.05 -5.30
CA LEU A 176 -3.82 1.32 -5.82
C LEU A 176 -2.68 1.59 -6.82
N ARG A 177 -1.46 1.15 -6.52
CA ARG A 177 -0.31 1.30 -7.44
C ARG A 177 -0.52 0.51 -8.74
N ALA A 178 -1.08 -0.69 -8.65
CA ALA A 178 -1.47 -1.45 -9.83
C ALA A 178 -2.53 -0.69 -10.66
N LEU A 179 -3.55 -0.09 -10.04
CA LEU A 179 -4.52 0.75 -10.77
C LEU A 179 -3.87 1.96 -11.45
N TYR A 180 -2.92 2.63 -10.81
CA TYR A 180 -2.20 3.74 -11.43
C TYR A 180 -1.37 3.29 -12.63
N PHE A 181 -0.72 2.13 -12.53
CA PHE A 181 0.00 1.54 -13.65
C PHE A 181 -0.94 1.13 -14.79
N ALA A 182 -2.12 0.57 -14.49
CA ALA A 182 -3.15 0.29 -15.48
C ALA A 182 -3.61 1.57 -16.20
N LEU A 183 -3.73 2.70 -15.50
CA LEU A 183 -4.06 3.99 -16.12
C LEU A 183 -2.96 4.46 -17.09
N THR A 184 -1.68 4.31 -16.74
CA THR A 184 -0.57 4.59 -17.67
C THR A 184 -0.62 3.70 -18.91
N LEU A 185 -0.91 2.41 -18.75
CA LEU A 185 -1.09 1.47 -19.87
C LEU A 185 -2.33 1.80 -20.72
N LEU A 186 -3.41 2.31 -20.12
CA LEU A 186 -4.56 2.78 -20.86
C LEU A 186 -4.18 3.94 -21.80
N LEU A 187 -3.33 4.87 -21.32
CA LEU A 187 -2.86 5.98 -22.15
C LEU A 187 -1.98 5.53 -23.32
N TRP A 188 -1.41 4.32 -23.27
CA TRP A 188 -0.67 3.72 -24.37
C TRP A 188 -1.53 3.39 -25.60
N PHE A 189 -2.84 3.29 -25.45
CA PHE A 189 -3.74 3.14 -26.58
C PHE A 189 -3.80 4.41 -27.44
N PHE A 190 -3.60 5.59 -26.85
CA PHE A 190 -3.54 6.87 -27.60
C PHE A 190 -2.16 7.14 -28.24
N GLY A 191 -1.13 6.41 -27.80
CA GLY A 191 0.21 6.45 -28.40
C GLY A 191 1.35 6.34 -27.38
N PRO A 192 2.61 6.25 -27.84
CA PRO A 192 3.78 6.17 -26.97
C PRO A 192 4.06 7.48 -26.21
N ILE A 193 3.76 8.62 -26.83
CA ILE A 193 3.98 9.96 -26.23
C ILE A 193 3.11 10.15 -24.98
N PRO A 194 1.76 10.00 -25.02
CA PRO A 194 0.93 10.13 -23.83
C PRO A 194 1.26 9.08 -22.75
N MET A 195 1.65 7.86 -23.15
CA MET A 195 2.14 6.84 -22.21
C MET A 195 3.41 7.30 -21.49
N PHE A 196 4.41 7.78 -22.21
CA PHE A 196 5.66 8.25 -21.62
C PHE A 196 5.44 9.45 -20.70
N MET A 197 4.67 10.46 -21.15
CA MET A 197 4.36 11.64 -20.33
C MET A 197 3.58 11.28 -19.06
N SER A 198 2.59 10.39 -19.17
CA SER A 198 1.85 9.91 -18.00
C SER A 198 2.72 9.07 -17.08
N SER A 199 3.71 8.35 -17.60
CA SER A 199 4.68 7.65 -16.75
C SER A 199 5.53 8.63 -15.94
N LEU A 200 6.06 9.69 -16.56
CA LEU A 200 6.82 10.70 -15.83
C LEU A 200 5.96 11.39 -14.76
N PHE A 201 4.74 11.78 -15.14
CA PHE A 201 3.79 12.38 -14.21
C PHE A 201 3.47 11.44 -13.04
N LEU A 202 3.19 10.16 -13.31
CA LEU A 202 2.87 9.20 -12.27
C LEU A 202 4.05 8.98 -11.30
N VAL A 203 5.31 8.94 -11.79
CA VAL A 203 6.47 8.85 -10.89
C VAL A 203 6.61 10.10 -10.03
N ILE A 204 6.41 11.31 -10.58
CA ILE A 204 6.46 12.56 -9.82
C ILE A 204 5.35 12.57 -8.76
N PHE A 205 4.12 12.20 -9.15
CA PHE A 205 2.98 12.13 -8.26
C PHE A 205 3.19 11.11 -7.14
N LEU A 206 3.65 9.89 -7.47
CA LEU A 206 3.99 8.88 -6.47
C LEU A 206 5.12 9.33 -5.58
N HIS A 207 6.16 9.98 -6.12
CA HIS A 207 7.27 10.49 -5.31
C HIS A 207 6.79 11.50 -4.27
N TYR A 208 5.88 12.40 -4.65
CA TYR A 208 5.28 13.35 -3.73
C TYR A 208 4.38 12.66 -2.69
N MET A 209 3.56 11.70 -3.12
CA MET A 209 2.65 10.95 -2.23
C MET A 209 3.38 10.01 -1.28
N ASP A 210 4.51 9.44 -1.69
CA ASP A 210 5.25 8.45 -0.91
C ASP A 210 6.30 9.09 -0.01
N THR A 211 6.70 10.34 -0.30
CA THR A 211 7.68 11.07 0.50
C THR A 211 6.98 11.80 1.64
N ASN A 212 7.22 11.33 2.86
CA ASN A 212 6.82 12.05 4.05
C ASN A 212 7.99 12.86 4.59
N THR A 213 7.83 14.18 4.69
CA THR A 213 8.79 15.07 5.37
C THR A 213 8.34 15.43 6.78
N ARG A 214 7.15 15.01 7.20
CA ARG A 214 6.63 15.34 8.54
C ARG A 214 7.29 14.44 9.60
N PRO A 215 7.74 15.02 10.73
CA PRO A 215 8.30 14.23 11.83
C PRO A 215 7.26 13.23 12.34
N LEU A 216 7.72 12.05 12.77
CA LEU A 216 6.83 11.03 13.36
C LEU A 216 6.06 11.65 14.52
N HIS A 217 4.74 11.50 14.51
CA HIS A 217 3.94 11.88 15.66
C HIS A 217 4.30 10.91 16.79
N ASP A 218 4.95 11.40 17.85
CA ASP A 218 5.24 10.59 19.03
C ASP A 218 3.90 10.22 19.68
N HIS A 219 3.38 9.05 19.31
CA HIS A 219 2.23 8.47 19.97
C HIS A 219 2.72 8.04 21.35
N GLN A 220 2.77 8.99 22.30
CA GLN A 220 3.19 8.71 23.66
C GLN A 220 2.27 7.65 24.27
N LEU A 221 2.79 6.43 24.32
CA LEU A 221 2.13 5.28 24.90
C LEU A 221 2.18 5.42 26.42
N GLN A 222 1.03 5.71 27.04
CA GLN A 222 0.90 5.75 28.51
C GLN A 222 1.43 4.47 29.15
N GLY A 223 1.22 3.30 28.54
CA GLY A 223 1.76 2.02 29.01
C GLY A 223 3.29 1.93 28.98
N ARG A 224 3.93 2.45 27.93
CA ARG A 224 5.40 2.47 27.80
C ARG A 224 6.02 3.47 28.77
N GLN A 225 5.35 4.59 29.04
CA GLN A 225 5.72 5.52 30.10
C GLN A 225 5.54 4.91 31.49
N LEU A 226 4.44 4.19 31.74
CA LEU A 226 4.22 3.49 33.01
C LEU A 226 5.29 2.43 33.24
N VAL A 227 5.61 1.60 32.25
CA VAL A 227 6.69 0.61 32.35
C VAL A 227 8.04 1.29 32.57
N LYS A 228 8.33 2.38 31.87
CA LYS A 228 9.58 3.15 32.06
C LYS A 228 9.65 3.78 33.45
N LYS A 229 8.54 4.31 33.95
CA LYS A 229 8.40 4.92 35.28
C LYS A 229 8.48 3.87 36.39
N VAL A 230 7.89 2.71 36.20
CA VAL A 230 8.00 1.55 37.10
C VAL A 230 9.43 1.02 37.10
N GLY A 231 10.05 0.86 35.93
CA GLY A 231 11.46 0.48 35.81
C GLY A 231 12.39 1.44 36.54
N GLN A 232 12.22 2.75 36.35
CA GLN A 232 12.98 3.78 37.08
C GLN A 232 12.76 3.69 38.59
N ARG A 233 11.52 3.49 39.05
CA ARG A 233 11.19 3.32 40.48
C ARG A 233 11.84 2.07 41.08
N ILE A 234 11.85 0.96 40.35
CA ILE A 234 12.51 -0.28 40.79
C ILE A 234 14.02 -0.06 40.89
N THR A 235 14.63 0.62 39.91
CA THR A 235 16.06 0.95 39.95
C THR A 235 16.40 1.89 41.12
N GLU A 236 15.60 2.92 41.37
CA GLU A 236 15.78 3.82 42.52
C GLU A 236 15.68 3.08 43.86
N VAL A 237 14.72 2.16 43.99
CA VAL A 237 14.56 1.35 45.20
C VAL A 237 15.75 0.41 45.38
N ALA A 238 16.22 -0.24 44.31
CA ALA A 238 17.40 -1.11 44.36
C ALA A 238 18.66 -0.36 44.79
N VAL A 239 18.88 0.85 44.25
CA VAL A 239 20.02 1.72 44.62
C VAL A 239 19.93 2.14 46.09
N LYS A 240 18.74 2.52 46.59
CA LYS A 240 18.56 2.88 48.01
C LYS A 240 18.81 1.71 48.95
N ILE A 241 18.37 0.50 48.59
CA ILE A 241 18.62 -0.71 49.40
C ILE A 241 20.12 -0.98 49.46
N HIS A 242 20.82 -0.91 48.33
CA HIS A 242 22.26 -1.18 48.28
C HIS A 242 23.07 -0.17 49.13
N GLN A 243 22.76 1.12 49.03
CA GLN A 243 23.38 2.14 49.88
C GLN A 243 23.10 1.91 51.36
N HIS A 244 21.87 1.48 51.72
CA HIS A 244 21.55 1.19 53.10
C HIS A 244 22.33 -0.03 53.64
N THR A 245 22.50 -1.08 52.83
CA THR A 245 23.29 -2.26 53.20
C THR A 245 24.77 -1.93 53.42
N GLU A 246 25.39 -1.12 52.55
CA GLU A 246 26.79 -0.68 52.72
C GLU A 246 26.99 0.20 53.97
N THR A 247 26.02 1.07 54.29
CA THR A 247 26.08 1.88 55.53
C THR A 247 25.96 1.04 56.80
N VAL A 248 25.24 -0.09 56.75
CA VAL A 248 25.09 -1.01 57.88
C VAL A 248 26.34 -1.87 58.06
N GLU A 249 27.00 -2.31 56.97
CA GLU A 249 28.25 -3.07 57.05
C GLU A 249 29.46 -2.23 57.49
N THR A 250 29.44 -0.91 57.27
CA THR A 250 30.51 0.01 57.70
C THR A 250 30.34 0.55 59.12
N THR A 251 29.21 0.28 59.78
CA THR A 251 28.92 0.70 61.16
C THR A 251 28.99 -0.43 62.20
N VAL A 252 29.41 -1.63 61.77
CA VAL A 252 29.78 -2.78 62.62
C VAL A 252 31.29 -2.90 62.70
#